data_AF-A0A1H8M7A3-F1
#
_entry.id   AF-A0A1H8M7A3-F1
#
_cell.length_a   1.000
_cell.length_b   1.000
_cell.length_c   1.000
_cell.angle_alpha   90.00
_cell.angle_beta   90.00
_cell.angle_gamma   90.00
#
_symmetry.space_group_name_H-M   'P 1'
#
loop_
_entity.id
_entity.type
_entity.pdbx_description
1 polymer ?
#
loop_
_entity_poly.entity_id
_entity_poly.type
_entity_poly.pdbx_seq_one_letter_code
_entity_poly.pdbx_strand_id
1 'polypeptide(L)'
;MSNNTPKTLDNDLLKQVFVHNLNRIYFGKCYLDKHLEHLKGLASFTALQQAIQEFWDDIKKQIERMNKVYTLINEIPSDKNCNPIKSIVKDEFCLDEEQTLPVLLDMDIMLYLQLLEHINITSCHMLIMVAKQLNYAEAQQLLTECKDESIDNDELFTLISKEYIIAD
;
A
#
# COMPACT_ATOMS: atom_id res chain seq x y z
N MET A 1 36.53 -11.55 12.92
CA MET A 1 35.26 -11.00 12.40
C MET A 1 34.84 -9.90 13.36
N SER A 2 34.79 -8.64 12.93
CA SER A 2 34.32 -7.55 13.78
C SER A 2 32.87 -7.82 14.17
N ASN A 3 32.57 -7.85 15.46
CA ASN A 3 31.21 -7.91 15.99
C ASN A 3 30.49 -6.60 15.62
N ASN A 4 29.99 -6.53 14.38
CA ASN A 4 29.07 -5.51 13.92
C ASN A 4 27.65 -5.85 14.37
N THR A 5 27.45 -6.02 15.68
CA THR A 5 26.09 -6.00 16.22
C THR A 5 25.56 -4.60 15.94
N PRO A 6 24.43 -4.43 15.22
CA PRO A 6 23.87 -3.11 15.00
C PRO A 6 23.66 -2.43 16.34
N LYS A 7 24.19 -1.21 16.51
CA LYS A 7 23.80 -0.38 17.64
C LYS A 7 22.29 -0.20 17.58
N THR A 8 21.62 -0.26 18.73
CA THR A 8 20.21 0.15 18.84
C THR A 8 20.05 1.51 18.19
N LEU A 9 19.04 1.65 17.32
CA LEU A 9 18.78 2.90 16.62
C LEU A 9 18.49 4.00 17.65
N ASP A 10 19.20 5.12 17.53
CA ASP A 10 18.83 6.34 18.26
C ASP A 10 17.58 6.98 17.62
N ASN A 11 17.06 8.02 18.27
CA ASN A 11 15.83 8.67 17.80
C ASN A 11 15.99 9.30 16.41
N ASP A 12 17.17 9.78 16.05
CA ASP A 12 17.40 10.41 14.74
C ASP A 12 17.41 9.36 13.63
N LEU A 13 18.03 8.20 13.85
CA LEU A 13 17.98 7.07 12.94
C LEU A 13 16.57 6.48 12.84
N LEU A 14 15.85 6.38 13.96
CA LEU A 14 14.45 5.97 13.96
C LEU A 14 13.57 6.92 13.14
N LYS A 15 13.78 8.24 13.26
CA LYS A 15 13.06 9.23 12.45
C LYS A 15 13.37 9.05 10.96
N GLN A 16 14.63 8.80 10.60
CA GLN A 16 15.00 8.52 9.21
C GLN A 16 14.33 7.25 8.68
N VAL A 17 14.29 6.17 9.47
CA VAL A 17 13.58 4.92 9.12
C VAL A 17 12.08 5.17 8.97
N PHE A 18 11.49 5.98 9.86
CA PHE A 18 10.07 6.36 9.80
C PHE A 18 9.76 7.09 8.49
N VAL A 19 10.48 8.17 8.20
CA VAL A 19 10.27 8.99 6.99
C VAL A 19 10.55 8.19 5.72
N HIS A 20 11.57 7.32 5.72
CA HIS A 20 11.87 6.46 4.58
C HIS A 20 10.69 5.52 4.26
N ASN A 21 10.15 4.82 5.25
CA ASN A 21 9.06 3.88 5.03
C ASN A 21 7.72 4.59 4.78
N LEU A 22 7.47 5.75 5.38
CA LEU A 22 6.29 6.56 5.10
C LEU A 22 6.28 7.05 3.66
N ASN A 23 7.43 7.52 3.14
CA ASN A 23 7.58 7.91 1.74
C ASN A 23 7.28 6.72 0.80
N ARG A 24 7.82 5.55 1.12
CA ARG A 24 7.64 4.33 0.31
C ARG A 24 6.17 4.00 0.05
N ILE A 25 5.35 3.95 1.09
CA ILE A 25 3.92 3.66 0.93
C ILE A 25 3.15 4.88 0.37
N TYR A 26 3.49 6.11 0.79
CA TYR A 26 2.83 7.32 0.32
C TYR A 26 2.92 7.47 -1.21
N PHE A 27 4.12 7.32 -1.77
CA PHE A 27 4.32 7.43 -3.21
C PHE A 27 3.77 6.23 -3.99
N GLY A 28 3.73 5.04 -3.38
CA GLY A 28 3.00 3.89 -3.92
C GLY A 28 1.53 4.22 -4.10
N LYS A 29 0.87 4.71 -3.04
CA LYS A 29 -0.55 5.10 -3.07
C LYS A 29 -0.83 6.23 -4.05
N CYS A 30 0.01 7.27 -4.09
CA CYS A 30 -0.10 8.34 -5.09
C CYS A 30 0.07 7.86 -6.53
N TYR A 31 0.81 6.78 -6.76
CA TYR A 31 0.92 6.16 -8.07
C TYR A 31 -0.36 5.38 -8.40
N LEU A 32 -0.85 4.55 -7.46
CA LEU A 32 -2.09 3.79 -7.64
C LEU A 32 -3.28 4.69 -7.95
N ASP A 33 -3.43 5.79 -7.21
CA ASP A 33 -4.50 6.78 -7.44
C ASP A 33 -4.58 7.27 -8.90
N LYS A 34 -3.44 7.32 -9.61
CA LYS A 34 -3.36 7.74 -11.02
C LYS A 34 -3.64 6.63 -12.03
N HIS A 35 -3.62 5.36 -11.62
CA HIS A 35 -3.73 4.20 -12.50
C HIS A 35 -4.95 3.32 -12.20
N LEU A 36 -5.65 3.56 -11.08
CA LEU A 36 -6.81 2.77 -10.68
C LEU A 36 -8.00 2.91 -11.64
N GLU A 37 -8.17 4.06 -12.29
CA GLU A 37 -9.17 4.22 -13.35
C GLU A 37 -8.92 3.25 -14.52
N HIS A 38 -7.65 3.10 -14.94
CA HIS A 38 -7.25 2.16 -15.99
C HIS A 38 -7.47 0.71 -15.56
N LEU A 39 -6.99 0.32 -14.37
CA LEU A 39 -7.20 -1.03 -13.84
C LEU A 39 -8.68 -1.41 -13.74
N LYS A 40 -9.52 -0.47 -13.28
CA LYS A 40 -10.97 -0.68 -13.23
C LYS A 40 -11.56 -0.89 -14.62
N GLY A 41 -11.03 -0.21 -15.64
CA GLY A 41 -11.45 -0.39 -17.04
C GLY A 41 -11.04 -1.73 -17.64
N LEU A 42 -9.96 -2.33 -17.16
CA LEU A 42 -9.50 -3.66 -17.55
C LEU A 42 -10.33 -4.79 -16.91
N ALA A 43 -10.86 -4.55 -15.71
CA ALA A 43 -11.66 -5.54 -14.99
C ALA A 43 -12.96 -5.89 -15.75
N SER A 44 -13.19 -7.18 -15.97
CA SER A 44 -14.30 -7.69 -16.77
C SER A 44 -15.58 -7.91 -15.96
N PHE A 45 -15.44 -8.23 -14.67
CA PHE A 45 -16.58 -8.51 -13.80
C PHE A 45 -16.98 -7.28 -12.98
N THR A 46 -18.29 -7.03 -12.91
CA THR A 46 -18.84 -5.86 -12.21
C THR A 46 -18.47 -5.85 -10.73
N ALA A 47 -18.41 -7.02 -10.07
CA ALA A 47 -18.04 -7.08 -8.66
C ALA A 47 -16.58 -6.65 -8.43
N LEU A 48 -15.66 -7.03 -9.33
CA LEU A 48 -14.26 -6.58 -9.27
C LEU A 48 -14.15 -5.07 -9.54
N GLN A 49 -14.89 -4.54 -10.51
CA GLN A 49 -14.92 -3.09 -10.76
C GLN A 49 -15.42 -2.28 -9.56
N GLN A 50 -16.40 -2.81 -8.82
CA GLN A 50 -16.91 -2.21 -7.58
C GLN A 50 -15.87 -2.29 -6.46
N ALA A 51 -15.22 -3.44 -6.28
CA ALA A 51 -14.16 -3.61 -5.28
C ALA A 51 -12.97 -2.67 -5.54
N ILE A 52 -12.55 -2.51 -6.81
CA ILE A 52 -11.50 -1.56 -7.18
C ILE A 52 -11.93 -0.11 -6.87
N GLN A 53 -13.20 0.22 -7.05
CA GLN A 53 -13.70 1.56 -6.72
C GLN A 53 -13.68 1.83 -5.21
N GLU A 54 -14.10 0.87 -4.39
CA GLU A 54 -14.07 0.97 -2.94
C GLU A 54 -12.63 1.12 -2.42
N PHE A 55 -11.73 0.24 -2.89
CA PHE A 55 -10.30 0.34 -2.63
C PHE A 55 -9.72 1.70 -3.02
N TRP A 56 -10.13 2.25 -4.17
CA TRP A 56 -9.65 3.56 -4.62
C TRP A 56 -10.06 4.69 -3.67
N ASP A 57 -11.27 4.65 -3.13
CA ASP A 57 -11.72 5.66 -2.17
C ASP A 57 -10.95 5.57 -0.85
N ASP A 58 -10.57 4.37 -0.41
CA ASP A 58 -9.70 4.18 0.75
C ASP A 58 -8.27 4.68 0.50
N ILE A 59 -7.70 4.41 -0.68
CA ILE A 59 -6.39 4.95 -1.07
C ILE A 59 -6.35 6.48 -0.91
N LYS A 60 -7.40 7.19 -1.33
CA LYS A 60 -7.49 8.66 -1.19
C LYS A 60 -7.49 9.09 0.28
N LYS A 61 -8.32 8.45 1.12
CA LYS A 61 -8.35 8.72 2.58
C LYS A 61 -6.99 8.47 3.23
N GLN A 62 -6.32 7.39 2.85
CA GLN A 62 -5.00 7.05 3.39
C GLN A 62 -3.93 8.06 2.98
N ILE A 63 -3.95 8.56 1.74
CA ILE A 63 -3.07 9.64 1.28
C ILE A 63 -3.27 10.89 2.15
N GLU A 64 -4.52 11.28 2.42
CA GLU A 64 -4.85 12.41 3.30
C GLU A 64 -4.35 12.20 4.74
N ARG A 65 -4.56 11.01 5.32
CA ARG A 65 -4.02 10.66 6.65
C ARG A 65 -2.49 10.75 6.67
N MET A 66 -1.81 10.24 5.64
CA MET A 66 -0.34 10.30 5.54
C MET A 66 0.17 11.74 5.43
N ASN A 67 -0.53 12.62 4.69
CA ASN A 67 -0.21 14.06 4.66
C ASN A 67 -0.30 14.70 6.06
N LYS A 68 -1.31 14.30 6.85
CA LYS A 68 -1.41 14.71 8.25
C LYS A 68 -0.26 14.16 9.08
N VAL A 69 0.14 12.90 8.89
CA VAL A 69 1.33 12.32 9.56
C VAL A 69 2.59 13.12 9.27
N TYR A 70 2.87 13.49 8.01
CA TYR A 70 4.02 14.34 7.66
C TYR A 70 4.02 15.66 8.43
N THR A 71 2.84 16.31 8.52
CA THR A 71 2.67 17.55 9.28
C THR A 71 3.00 17.35 10.77
N LEU A 72 2.49 16.28 11.38
CA LEU A 72 2.71 15.99 12.81
C LEU A 72 4.18 15.78 13.18
N ILE A 73 4.98 15.24 12.24
CA ILE A 73 6.41 14.96 12.47
C ILE A 73 7.34 16.08 11.96
N ASN A 74 6.77 17.17 11.44
CA ASN A 74 7.46 18.27 10.78
C ASN A 74 8.38 17.82 9.63
N GLU A 75 7.85 16.99 8.73
CA GLU A 75 8.55 16.49 7.54
C GLU A 75 7.72 16.74 6.28
N ILE A 76 8.34 16.57 5.11
CA ILE A 76 7.70 16.73 3.81
C ILE A 76 7.97 15.47 2.98
N PRO A 77 6.99 14.95 2.20
CA PRO A 77 7.22 13.83 1.31
C PRO A 77 8.39 14.09 0.36
N SER A 78 9.29 13.11 0.22
CA SER A 78 10.43 13.17 -0.71
C SER A 78 10.62 11.86 -1.45
N ASP A 79 10.68 11.96 -2.77
CA ASP A 79 10.88 10.84 -3.70
C ASP A 79 12.34 10.40 -3.81
N LYS A 80 13.29 11.17 -3.26
CA LYS A 80 14.75 10.99 -3.43
C LYS A 80 15.28 9.62 -3.00
N ASN A 81 14.54 8.88 -2.18
CA ASN A 81 14.90 7.53 -1.71
C ASN A 81 13.84 6.47 -2.05
N CYS A 82 12.88 6.78 -2.93
CA CYS A 82 11.70 5.95 -3.17
C CYS A 82 11.79 5.17 -4.50
N ASN A 83 12.72 4.20 -4.58
CA ASN A 83 12.95 3.43 -5.83
C ASN A 83 12.38 2.00 -5.87
N PRO A 84 12.24 1.22 -4.77
CA PRO A 84 11.78 -0.16 -4.91
C PRO A 84 10.27 -0.28 -5.19
N ILE A 85 9.42 0.37 -4.39
CA ILE A 85 7.96 0.17 -4.46
C ILE A 85 7.37 0.73 -5.75
N LYS A 86 7.84 1.90 -6.20
CA LYS A 86 7.38 2.46 -7.48
C LYS A 86 7.76 1.56 -8.67
N SER A 87 8.84 0.80 -8.57
CA SER A 87 9.25 -0.14 -9.62
C SER A 87 8.43 -1.43 -9.53
N ILE A 88 8.22 -1.97 -8.33
CA ILE A 88 7.29 -3.07 -8.02
C ILE A 88 5.91 -2.74 -8.61
N VAL A 89 5.30 -1.63 -8.20
CA VAL A 89 4.01 -1.16 -8.72
C VAL A 89 4.04 -0.93 -10.24
N LYS A 90 5.17 -0.59 -10.86
CA LYS A 90 5.25 -0.49 -12.33
C LYS A 90 5.30 -1.86 -13.00
N ASP A 91 6.05 -2.78 -12.42
CA ASP A 91 6.25 -4.14 -12.93
C ASP A 91 4.96 -4.96 -12.76
N GLU A 92 4.25 -4.82 -11.65
CA GLU A 92 2.94 -5.45 -11.43
C GLU A 92 1.82 -4.90 -12.33
N PHE A 93 1.97 -3.68 -12.86
CA PHE A 93 1.03 -3.13 -13.84
C PHE A 93 1.39 -3.48 -15.29
N CYS A 94 2.42 -4.32 -15.52
CA CYS A 94 2.68 -4.94 -16.82
C CYS A 94 1.71 -6.12 -17.06
N LEU A 95 0.41 -5.87 -16.86
CA LEU A 95 -0.65 -6.80 -17.22
C LEU A 95 -0.58 -7.06 -18.73
N ASP A 96 -0.83 -8.30 -19.13
CA ASP A 96 -1.05 -8.63 -20.53
C ASP A 96 -2.41 -8.09 -20.96
N GLU A 97 -2.45 -6.83 -21.38
CA GLU A 97 -3.69 -6.17 -21.86
C GLU A 97 -4.23 -6.83 -23.15
N GLU A 98 -3.40 -7.61 -23.85
CA GLU A 98 -3.81 -8.41 -25.03
C GLU A 98 -4.37 -9.78 -24.62
N GLN A 99 -4.50 -10.06 -23.32
CA GLN A 99 -5.01 -11.31 -22.79
C GLN A 99 -6.43 -11.58 -23.30
N THR A 100 -6.58 -12.66 -24.07
CA THR A 100 -7.86 -13.04 -24.69
C THR A 100 -8.87 -13.66 -23.72
N LEU A 101 -8.43 -14.02 -22.51
CA LEU A 101 -9.27 -14.58 -21.45
C LEU A 101 -9.50 -13.53 -20.35
N PRO A 102 -10.66 -12.84 -20.31
CA PRO A 102 -10.92 -11.77 -19.34
C PRO A 102 -10.79 -12.21 -17.88
N VAL A 103 -11.11 -13.47 -17.59
CA VAL A 103 -10.95 -14.05 -16.25
C VAL A 103 -9.49 -14.13 -15.79
N LEU A 104 -8.54 -14.38 -16.69
CA LEU A 104 -7.13 -14.40 -16.32
C LEU A 104 -6.66 -12.99 -15.94
N LEU A 105 -7.08 -11.99 -16.72
CA LEU A 105 -6.78 -10.59 -16.44
C LEU A 105 -7.36 -10.14 -15.09
N ASP A 106 -8.61 -10.51 -14.78
CA ASP A 106 -9.24 -10.21 -13.50
C ASP A 106 -8.49 -10.86 -12.31
N MET A 107 -8.08 -12.12 -12.45
CA MET A 107 -7.32 -12.84 -11.41
C MET A 107 -5.95 -12.21 -11.18
N ASP A 108 -5.26 -11.79 -12.25
CA ASP A 108 -3.98 -11.08 -12.15
C ASP A 108 -4.16 -9.72 -11.45
N ILE A 109 -5.17 -8.93 -11.84
CA ILE A 109 -5.48 -7.65 -11.18
C ILE A 109 -5.69 -7.84 -9.68
N MET A 110 -6.49 -8.84 -9.27
CA MET A 110 -6.73 -9.12 -7.84
C MET A 110 -5.44 -9.50 -7.12
N LEU A 111 -4.63 -10.39 -7.67
CA LEU A 111 -3.35 -10.78 -7.09
C LEU A 111 -2.43 -9.57 -6.88
N TYR A 112 -2.33 -8.70 -7.89
CA TYR A 112 -1.51 -7.50 -7.80
C TYR A 112 -1.99 -6.52 -6.73
N LEU A 113 -3.29 -6.29 -6.63
CA LEU A 113 -3.86 -5.42 -5.60
C LEU A 113 -3.63 -5.98 -4.19
N GLN A 114 -3.75 -7.30 -4.00
CA GLN A 114 -3.46 -7.96 -2.72
C GLN A 114 -1.96 -7.87 -2.35
N LEU A 115 -1.05 -8.08 -3.29
CA LEU A 115 0.39 -7.93 -3.04
C LEU A 115 0.73 -6.51 -2.55
N LEU A 116 0.10 -5.50 -3.14
CA LEU A 116 0.26 -4.11 -2.73
C LEU A 116 -0.30 -3.86 -1.33
N GLU A 117 -1.43 -4.46 -0.98
CA GLU A 117 -1.97 -4.35 0.38
C GLU A 117 -1.10 -5.03 1.43
N HIS A 118 -0.53 -6.20 1.13
CA HIS A 118 0.44 -6.84 2.01
C HIS A 118 1.69 -5.99 2.25
N ILE A 119 2.16 -5.26 1.23
CA ILE A 119 3.25 -4.28 1.37
C ILE A 119 2.82 -3.13 2.29
N ASN A 120 1.60 -2.62 2.14
CA ASN A 120 1.05 -1.54 2.99
C ASN A 120 0.93 -1.99 4.45
N ILE A 121 0.31 -3.15 4.71
CA ILE A 121 0.14 -3.73 6.05
C ILE A 121 1.50 -3.90 6.74
N THR A 122 2.47 -4.49 6.05
CA THR A 122 3.81 -4.73 6.59
C THR A 122 4.55 -3.42 6.89
N SER A 123 4.43 -2.42 6.00
CA SER A 123 5.05 -1.11 6.18
C SER A 123 4.40 -0.34 7.33
N CYS A 124 3.06 -0.34 7.42
CA CYS A 124 2.33 0.28 8.52
C CYS A 124 2.68 -0.35 9.88
N HIS A 125 2.83 -1.69 9.96
CA HIS A 125 3.32 -2.35 11.18
C HIS A 125 4.66 -1.77 11.66
N MET A 126 5.63 -1.61 10.75
CA MET A 126 6.92 -1.02 11.08
C MET A 126 6.78 0.44 11.51
N LEU A 127 5.99 1.23 10.79
CA LEU A 127 5.76 2.64 11.10
C LEU A 127 5.08 2.83 12.46
N ILE A 128 4.07 2.02 12.80
CA ILE A 128 3.38 2.04 14.10
C ILE A 128 4.36 1.75 15.24
N MET A 129 5.22 0.73 15.09
CA MET A 129 6.26 0.41 16.08
C MET A 129 7.22 1.58 16.28
N VAL A 130 7.68 2.21 15.19
CA VAL A 130 8.62 3.33 15.26
C VAL A 130 7.95 4.60 15.80
N ALA A 131 6.70 4.89 15.42
CA ALA A 131 5.91 6.00 15.96
C ALA A 131 5.77 5.89 17.48
N LYS A 132 5.50 4.69 17.99
CA LYS A 132 5.43 4.44 19.43
C LYS A 132 6.76 4.75 20.13
N GLN A 133 7.89 4.34 19.55
CA GLN A 133 9.22 4.60 20.11
C GLN A 133 9.58 6.10 20.08
N LEU A 134 9.11 6.85 19.08
CA LEU A 134 9.33 8.29 18.93
C LEU A 134 8.28 9.14 19.67
N ASN A 135 7.31 8.52 20.36
CA ASN A 135 6.18 9.18 21.02
C ASN A 135 5.25 9.97 20.07
N TYR A 136 5.11 9.51 18.82
CA TYR A 136 4.19 10.09 17.84
C TYR A 136 2.79 9.46 17.94
N ALA A 137 2.11 9.68 19.06
CA ALA A 137 0.85 9.00 19.39
C ALA A 137 -0.26 9.22 18.32
N GLU A 138 -0.43 10.44 17.83
CA GLU A 138 -1.44 10.73 16.81
C GLU A 138 -1.07 10.10 15.45
N ALA A 139 0.21 10.12 15.07
CA ALA A 139 0.66 9.43 13.86
C ALA A 139 0.46 7.92 13.96
N GLN A 140 0.71 7.34 15.13
CA GLN A 140 0.46 5.92 15.39
C GLN A 140 -1.00 5.56 15.13
N GLN A 141 -1.95 6.35 15.64
CA GLN A 141 -3.38 6.13 15.42
C GLN A 141 -3.74 6.20 13.93
N LEU A 142 -3.31 7.26 13.23
CA LEU A 142 -3.60 7.45 11.80
C LEU A 142 -3.04 6.29 10.95
N LEU A 143 -1.86 5.79 11.31
CA LEU A 143 -1.24 4.64 10.63
C LEU A 143 -1.95 3.32 10.94
N THR A 144 -2.51 3.17 12.14
CA THR A 144 -3.37 2.02 12.48
C THR A 144 -4.63 2.03 11.63
N GLU A 145 -5.31 3.18 11.49
CA GLU A 145 -6.48 3.30 10.61
C GLU A 145 -6.14 2.93 9.15
N CYS A 146 -5.02 3.43 8.62
CA CYS A 146 -4.58 3.04 7.27
C CYS A 146 -4.28 1.53 7.15
N LYS A 147 -3.76 0.91 8.21
CA LYS A 147 -3.44 -0.51 8.22
C LYS A 147 -4.70 -1.37 8.23
N ASP A 148 -5.70 -0.97 9.02
CA ASP A 148 -6.95 -1.71 9.17
C ASP A 148 -7.75 -1.65 7.85
N GLU A 149 -7.82 -0.49 7.20
CA GLU A 149 -8.38 -0.39 5.84
C GLU A 149 -7.63 -1.25 4.82
N SER A 150 -6.31 -1.34 4.88
CA SER A 150 -5.54 -2.24 4.00
C SER A 150 -5.84 -3.73 4.26
N ILE A 151 -6.19 -4.11 5.50
CA ILE A 151 -6.64 -5.47 5.81
C ILE A 151 -8.02 -5.72 5.22
N ASP A 152 -8.96 -4.79 5.42
CA ASP A 152 -10.32 -4.89 4.90
C ASP A 152 -10.31 -5.03 3.37
N ASN A 153 -9.44 -4.28 2.68
CA ASN A 153 -9.25 -4.38 1.24
C ASN A 153 -8.68 -5.73 0.78
N ASP A 154 -7.71 -6.30 1.50
CA ASP A 154 -7.20 -7.65 1.20
C ASP A 154 -8.29 -8.73 1.39
N GLU A 155 -9.10 -8.61 2.44
CA GLU A 155 -10.25 -9.49 2.67
C GLU A 155 -11.30 -9.35 1.57
N LEU A 156 -11.57 -8.12 1.11
CA LEU A 156 -12.47 -7.83 -0.01
C LEU A 156 -11.98 -8.53 -1.29
N PHE A 157 -10.72 -8.36 -1.70
CA PHE A 157 -10.21 -9.03 -2.90
C PHE A 157 -10.16 -10.55 -2.76
N THR A 158 -9.92 -11.07 -1.56
CA THR A 158 -10.04 -12.50 -1.27
C THR A 158 -11.47 -13.01 -1.46
N LEU A 159 -12.48 -12.23 -1.02
CA LEU A 159 -13.89 -12.58 -1.21
C LEU A 159 -14.25 -12.58 -2.69
N ILE A 160 -13.88 -11.54 -3.43
CA ILE A 160 -14.12 -11.46 -4.87
C ILE A 160 -13.44 -12.63 -5.60
N SER A 161 -12.19 -12.96 -5.25
CA SER A 161 -11.46 -14.09 -5.85
C SER A 161 -12.18 -15.42 -5.68
N LYS A 162 -12.89 -15.64 -4.57
CA LYS A 162 -13.67 -16.86 -4.35
C LYS A 162 -14.83 -17.00 -5.32
N GLU A 163 -15.47 -15.89 -5.71
CA GLU A 163 -16.56 -15.89 -6.70
C GLU A 163 -16.09 -16.38 -8.09
N TYR A 164 -14.79 -16.25 -8.40
CA TYR A 164 -14.22 -16.78 -9.64
C TYR A 164 -13.81 -18.25 -9.55
N ILE A 165 -13.40 -18.72 -8.36
CA ILE A 165 -12.86 -20.08 -8.16
C ILE A 165 -13.98 -21.07 -7.84
N ILE A 166 -14.99 -20.64 -7.09
CA ILE A 166 -16.16 -21.44 -6.75
C ILE A 166 -17.18 -21.24 -7.88
N ALA A 167 -16.98 -21.95 -8.99
CA ALA A 167 -18.08 -22.23 -9.90
C ALA A 167 -18.96 -23.32 -9.26
N ASP A 168 -20.28 -23.15 -9.33
CA ASP A 168 -21.26 -24.21 -9.01
C ASP A 168 -20.95 -25.55 -9.70
#